data_AF-A0A3C2E8S1-F1
#
_entry.id   AF-A0A3C2E8S1-F1
#
_cell.length_a   1.000
_cell.length_b   1.000
_cell.length_c   1.000
_cell.angle_alpha   90.00
_cell.angle_beta   90.00
_cell.angle_gamma   90.00
#
_symmetry.space_group_name_H-M   'P 1'
#
loop_
_entity.id
_entity.type
_entity.pdbx_description
1 polymer ?
#
loop_
_entity_poly.entity_id
_entity_poly.type
_entity_poly.pdbx_seq_one_letter_code
_entity_poly.pdbx_strand_id
1 'polypeptide(L)'
;LKFVAGGEGTPSSVTGLPEAFIEGQAGYLGLVLDPDFETNRMVYISYSKGDGAANAAAVIKGRLSDDASALQNVEEIFWADARDTAYHYGSSLQFANDGTLFVSLGEGFSFMKDAQDPANTHGTIVRINTDGSIPADNPFADGEAGAPAVWSYGHRNVQGLYYDTATDTLYETEHGPKGGDELNISTPGANYGWPKITYGVNYDGTIITNETEAEGMVQPLTYWVPSIAPSGLTMLTSDVYPGWKGDLFTGGMNGPAGLELTRIDMENGEVVGKQSLFDEEYAIRDVVQGPDGHLYVATKDFDGIFRVDIAEAEAE
;
A
#
# COMPACT_ATOMS: atom_id res chain seq x y z
N LEU A 1 -2.57 22.75 4.12
CA LEU A 1 -1.40 22.14 3.46
C LEU A 1 -0.39 23.22 3.10
N LYS A 2 0.90 23.02 3.36
CA LYS A 2 1.96 23.89 2.85
C LYS A 2 2.66 23.20 1.69
N PHE A 3 2.61 23.83 0.52
CA PHE A 3 3.37 23.35 -0.63
C PHE A 3 4.85 23.28 -0.27
N VAL A 4 5.46 22.13 -0.47
CA VAL A 4 6.90 21.96 -0.23
C VAL A 4 7.60 22.37 -1.50
N ALA A 5 8.01 23.63 -1.58
CA ALA A 5 8.92 24.08 -2.63
C ALA A 5 10.36 23.67 -2.28
N GLY A 6 10.94 22.76 -3.07
CA GLY A 6 12.31 22.29 -2.92
C GLY A 6 12.63 21.13 -3.87
N GLY A 7 12.91 21.35 -5.16
CA GLY A 7 13.34 22.60 -5.77
C GLY A 7 12.86 22.82 -7.20
N GLU A 8 13.13 24.01 -7.70
CA GLU A 8 12.84 24.41 -9.07
C GLU A 8 13.59 23.52 -10.08
N GLY A 9 12.82 22.79 -10.87
CA GLY A 9 13.27 21.99 -11.99
C GLY A 9 12.23 20.93 -12.26
N THR A 10 11.70 20.90 -13.48
CA THR A 10 11.02 19.75 -14.07
C THR A 10 11.49 18.41 -13.46
N PRO A 11 10.60 17.47 -13.09
CA PRO A 11 11.02 16.16 -12.60
C PRO A 11 12.18 15.63 -13.44
N SER A 12 13.31 15.37 -12.80
CA SER A 12 14.48 14.83 -13.48
C SER A 12 14.23 13.36 -13.73
N SER A 13 14.20 12.98 -15.01
CA SER A 13 14.06 11.58 -15.38
C SER A 13 15.18 10.75 -14.77
N VAL A 14 14.82 9.67 -14.08
CA VAL A 14 15.75 8.64 -13.63
C VAL A 14 15.80 7.56 -14.71
N THR A 15 16.96 7.38 -15.30
CA THR A 15 17.18 6.36 -16.35
C THR A 15 17.50 4.99 -15.74
N GLY A 16 17.45 3.93 -16.55
CA GLY A 16 17.82 2.57 -16.13
C GLY A 16 16.66 1.70 -15.63
N LEU A 17 15.47 2.28 -15.46
CA LEU A 17 14.26 1.52 -15.17
C LEU A 17 13.83 0.63 -16.36
N PRO A 18 13.29 -0.57 -16.11
CA PRO A 18 12.68 -1.40 -17.15
C PRO A 18 11.41 -0.72 -17.67
N GLU A 19 11.03 -1.00 -18.92
CA GLU A 19 9.78 -0.49 -19.48
C GLU A 19 8.57 -1.07 -18.72
N ALA A 20 7.69 -0.18 -18.27
CA ALA A 20 6.46 -0.54 -17.59
C ALA A 20 5.28 -0.57 -18.57
N PHE A 21 4.35 -1.49 -18.37
CA PHE A 21 3.05 -1.47 -19.04
C PHE A 21 2.17 -0.35 -18.46
N ILE A 22 1.77 0.62 -19.28
CA ILE A 22 1.02 1.79 -18.81
C ILE A 22 -0.39 1.78 -19.39
N GLU A 23 -1.37 1.44 -18.55
CA GLU A 23 -2.80 1.49 -18.84
C GLU A 23 -3.57 1.45 -17.51
N GLY A 24 -4.69 2.17 -17.39
CA GLY A 24 -5.51 2.11 -16.16
C GLY A 24 -4.72 2.48 -14.90
N GLN A 25 -4.54 1.51 -14.00
CA GLN A 25 -3.75 1.63 -12.76
C GLN A 25 -2.32 1.09 -12.88
N ALA A 26 -1.92 0.60 -14.06
CA ALA A 26 -0.59 0.08 -14.34
C ALA A 26 0.43 1.20 -14.57
N GLY A 27 1.68 0.97 -14.18
CA GLY A 27 2.81 1.87 -14.40
C GLY A 27 3.97 1.56 -13.46
N TYR A 28 4.73 2.59 -13.09
CA TYR A 28 5.58 2.55 -11.89
C TYR A 28 4.72 2.88 -10.67
N LEU A 29 4.81 2.08 -9.62
CA LEU A 29 3.79 2.04 -8.57
C LEU A 29 4.38 2.40 -7.20
N GLY A 30 5.04 1.44 -6.55
CA GLY A 30 5.65 1.60 -5.24
C GLY A 30 7.15 1.86 -5.34
N LEU A 31 7.67 2.59 -4.36
CA LEU A 31 9.10 2.85 -4.20
C LEU A 31 9.43 2.84 -2.71
N VAL A 32 10.47 2.12 -2.33
CA VAL A 32 11.02 2.19 -0.97
C VAL A 32 12.54 2.23 -1.03
N LEU A 33 13.13 2.99 -0.10
CA LEU A 33 14.58 3.03 0.10
C LEU A 33 14.98 1.86 1.00
N ASP A 34 16.15 1.29 0.71
CA ASP A 34 16.76 0.31 1.62
C ASP A 34 16.98 0.93 3.01
N PRO A 35 16.81 0.18 4.13
CA PRO A 35 17.09 0.72 5.46
C PRO A 35 18.51 1.29 5.62
N ASP A 36 19.48 0.77 4.86
CA ASP A 36 20.86 1.23 4.82
C ASP A 36 21.17 2.19 3.65
N PHE A 37 20.14 2.84 3.08
CA PHE A 37 20.23 3.70 1.87
C PHE A 37 21.35 4.73 1.92
N GLU A 38 21.59 5.36 3.07
CA GLU A 38 22.66 6.36 3.25
C GLU A 38 24.06 5.80 2.92
N THR A 39 24.23 4.48 3.00
CA THR A 39 25.51 3.80 2.74
C THR A 39 25.51 3.04 1.41
N ASN A 40 24.40 2.37 1.07
CA ASN A 40 24.34 1.48 -0.10
C ASN A 40 23.64 2.09 -1.32
N ARG A 41 22.83 3.13 -1.12
CA ARG A 41 21.97 3.79 -2.12
C ARG A 41 21.02 2.84 -2.86
N MET A 42 20.60 1.75 -2.23
CA MET A 42 19.69 0.76 -2.84
C MET A 42 18.24 1.23 -2.80
N VAL A 43 17.55 1.11 -3.93
CA VAL A 43 16.14 1.47 -4.10
C VAL A 43 15.40 0.28 -4.67
N TYR A 44 14.20 0.04 -4.16
CA TYR A 44 13.29 -1.01 -4.62
C TYR A 44 12.07 -0.34 -5.24
N ILE A 45 11.67 -0.81 -6.43
CA ILE A 45 10.56 -0.23 -7.19
C ILE A 45 9.67 -1.36 -7.65
N SER A 46 8.39 -1.23 -7.37
CA SER A 46 7.37 -2.09 -7.95
C SER A 46 6.76 -1.43 -9.19
N TYR A 47 6.49 -2.25 -10.20
CA TYR A 47 5.99 -1.78 -11.48
C TYR A 47 5.16 -2.85 -12.19
N SER A 48 4.43 -2.44 -13.22
CA SER A 48 3.70 -3.34 -14.13
C SER A 48 4.62 -3.86 -15.23
N LYS A 49 4.93 -5.15 -15.20
CA LYS A 49 5.67 -5.86 -16.26
C LYS A 49 4.72 -6.43 -17.29
N GLY A 50 5.17 -6.54 -18.55
CA GLY A 50 4.46 -7.27 -19.60
C GLY A 50 3.63 -6.36 -20.50
N ASP A 51 2.45 -6.82 -20.92
CA ASP A 51 1.52 -6.09 -21.78
C ASP A 51 0.05 -6.33 -21.41
N GLY A 52 -0.88 -5.72 -22.13
CA GLY A 52 -2.31 -5.84 -21.83
C GLY A 52 -2.87 -7.27 -21.88
N ALA A 53 -2.22 -8.20 -22.58
CA ALA A 53 -2.66 -9.59 -22.65
C ALA A 53 -2.06 -10.47 -21.54
N ALA A 54 -0.88 -10.11 -21.03
CA ALA A 54 -0.21 -10.80 -19.93
C ALA A 54 0.70 -9.81 -19.18
N ASN A 55 0.15 -9.09 -18.21
CA ASN A 55 0.90 -8.24 -17.29
C ASN A 55 0.96 -8.83 -15.88
N ALA A 56 1.91 -8.37 -15.07
CA ALA A 56 2.03 -8.70 -13.67
C ALA A 56 2.62 -7.52 -12.88
N ALA A 57 2.35 -7.46 -11.57
CA ALA A 57 3.18 -6.64 -10.68
C ALA A 57 4.54 -7.31 -10.52
N ALA A 58 5.62 -6.55 -10.59
CA ALA A 58 6.99 -7.01 -10.42
C ALA A 58 7.77 -6.04 -9.55
N VAL A 59 8.83 -6.53 -8.91
CA VAL A 59 9.73 -5.71 -8.09
C VAL A 59 11.15 -5.83 -8.62
N ILE A 60 11.76 -4.67 -8.81
CA ILE A 60 13.19 -4.54 -9.08
C ILE A 60 13.89 -3.91 -7.90
N LYS A 61 15.19 -4.16 -7.80
CA LYS A 61 16.11 -3.36 -6.99
C LYS A 61 17.22 -2.80 -7.88
N GLY A 62 17.81 -1.69 -7.46
CA GLY A 62 19.03 -1.17 -8.06
C GLY A 62 19.66 -0.10 -7.19
N ARG A 63 20.90 0.26 -7.51
CA ARG A 63 21.62 1.33 -6.82
C ARG A 63 21.35 2.66 -7.49
N LEU A 64 20.83 3.64 -6.76
CA LEU A 64 20.69 5.02 -7.25
C LEU A 64 22.08 5.65 -7.41
N SER A 65 22.37 6.20 -8.58
CA SER A 65 23.63 6.91 -8.85
C SER A 65 23.83 8.07 -7.88
N ASP A 66 25.09 8.48 -7.68
CA ASP A 66 25.43 9.49 -6.67
C ASP A 66 24.82 10.87 -7.01
N ASP A 67 24.61 11.13 -8.30
CA ASP A 67 23.92 12.32 -8.84
C ASP A 67 22.39 12.14 -8.98
N ALA A 68 21.85 10.99 -8.56
CA ALA A 68 20.44 10.61 -8.64
C ALA A 68 19.81 10.64 -10.06
N SER A 69 20.61 10.48 -11.11
CA SER A 69 20.14 10.53 -12.51
C SER A 69 19.84 9.15 -13.12
N ALA A 70 20.29 8.06 -12.48
CA ALA A 70 20.11 6.70 -12.99
C ALA A 70 20.00 5.65 -11.88
N LEU A 71 19.23 4.60 -12.13
CA LEU A 71 19.27 3.35 -11.38
C LEU A 71 20.26 2.40 -12.06
N GLN A 72 21.26 1.93 -11.29
CA GLN A 72 22.35 1.09 -11.76
C GLN A 72 22.20 -0.34 -11.22
N ASN A 73 22.74 -1.32 -11.95
CA ASN A 73 22.72 -2.74 -11.56
C ASN A 73 21.29 -3.24 -11.23
N VAL A 74 20.34 -2.90 -12.11
CA VAL A 74 18.94 -3.24 -11.92
C VAL A 74 18.75 -4.75 -12.03
N GLU A 75 18.11 -5.33 -11.01
CA GLU A 75 17.78 -6.74 -10.90
C GLU A 75 16.30 -6.89 -10.57
N GLU A 76 15.59 -7.74 -11.30
CA GLU A 76 14.23 -8.16 -10.94
C GLU A 76 14.32 -9.24 -9.88
N ILE A 77 13.70 -8.98 -8.73
CA ILE A 77 13.74 -9.87 -7.56
C ILE A 77 12.40 -10.56 -7.31
N PHE A 78 11.32 -10.12 -7.94
CA PHE A 78 10.00 -10.73 -7.79
C PHE A 78 9.08 -10.39 -8.98
N TRP A 79 8.18 -11.30 -9.31
CA TRP A 79 7.01 -11.04 -10.15
C TRP A 79 5.81 -11.88 -9.68
N ALA A 80 4.63 -11.30 -9.79
CA ALA A 80 3.36 -11.95 -9.51
C ALA A 80 2.86 -12.79 -10.69
N ASP A 81 1.79 -13.55 -10.47
CA ASP A 81 1.06 -14.27 -11.50
C ASP A 81 0.47 -13.30 -12.52
N ALA A 82 0.39 -13.77 -13.78
CA ALA A 82 -0.02 -12.93 -14.89
C ALA A 82 -1.55 -12.71 -14.92
N ARG A 83 -1.96 -11.53 -15.39
CA ARG A 83 -3.35 -11.13 -15.62
C ARG A 83 -3.52 -10.41 -16.97
N ASP A 84 -4.77 -10.27 -17.38
CA ASP A 84 -5.20 -9.60 -18.62
C ASP A 84 -6.00 -8.32 -18.35
N THR A 85 -5.86 -7.75 -17.15
CA THR A 85 -6.49 -6.49 -16.75
C THR A 85 -5.45 -5.46 -16.34
N ALA A 86 -5.84 -4.18 -16.40
CA ALA A 86 -5.00 -3.05 -16.03
C ALA A 86 -5.41 -2.42 -14.69
N TYR A 87 -5.98 -3.21 -13.77
CA TYR A 87 -6.52 -2.74 -12.49
C TYR A 87 -6.09 -3.63 -11.32
N HIS A 88 -6.20 -3.09 -10.11
CA HIS A 88 -5.92 -3.74 -8.82
C HIS A 88 -4.50 -4.30 -8.73
N TYR A 89 -3.51 -3.43 -8.90
CA TYR A 89 -2.10 -3.82 -8.77
C TYR A 89 -1.65 -3.94 -7.31
N GLY A 90 -2.28 -3.19 -6.40
CA GLY A 90 -1.68 -2.87 -5.10
C GLY A 90 -0.29 -2.26 -5.28
N SER A 91 0.73 -3.07 -5.01
CA SER A 91 2.15 -2.84 -5.28
C SER A 91 2.88 -1.87 -4.32
N SER A 92 2.35 -1.63 -3.12
CA SER A 92 3.14 -1.03 -2.04
C SER A 92 4.25 -1.95 -1.55
N LEU A 93 5.35 -1.33 -1.11
CA LEU A 93 6.58 -1.97 -0.65
C LEU A 93 6.89 -1.50 0.77
N GLN A 94 7.16 -2.43 1.67
CA GLN A 94 7.44 -2.10 3.07
C GLN A 94 8.48 -3.04 3.68
N PHE A 95 9.56 -2.48 4.21
CA PHE A 95 10.56 -3.24 4.93
C PHE A 95 10.07 -3.64 6.33
N ALA A 96 10.47 -4.84 6.76
CA ALA A 96 10.31 -5.35 8.11
C ALA A 96 11.62 -5.25 8.91
N ASN A 97 11.53 -5.46 10.23
CA ASN A 97 12.67 -5.39 11.15
C ASN A 97 13.80 -6.39 10.86
N ASP A 98 13.46 -7.53 10.27
CA ASP A 98 14.40 -8.59 9.91
C ASP A 98 15.10 -8.35 8.55
N GLY A 99 14.81 -7.24 7.89
CA GLY A 99 15.36 -6.89 6.58
C GLY A 99 14.64 -7.53 5.39
N THR A 100 13.55 -8.27 5.63
CA THR A 100 12.67 -8.75 4.56
C THR A 100 11.78 -7.64 4.02
N LEU A 101 11.26 -7.85 2.81
CA LEU A 101 10.43 -6.91 2.07
C LEU A 101 9.02 -7.49 1.88
N PHE A 102 8.02 -6.77 2.36
CA PHE A 102 6.62 -7.02 2.03
C PHE A 102 6.24 -6.33 0.73
N VAL A 103 5.43 -7.02 -0.07
CA VAL A 103 4.84 -6.50 -1.31
C VAL A 103 3.35 -6.79 -1.30
N SER A 104 2.53 -5.74 -1.39
CA SER A 104 1.07 -5.91 -1.49
C SER A 104 0.66 -6.17 -2.94
N LEU A 105 -0.32 -7.05 -3.18
CA LEU A 105 -0.81 -7.40 -4.51
C LEU A 105 -2.35 -7.44 -4.51
N GLY A 106 -2.96 -6.63 -5.38
CA GLY A 106 -4.40 -6.74 -5.63
C GLY A 106 -4.72 -7.93 -6.53
N GLU A 107 -5.98 -8.39 -6.52
CA GLU A 107 -6.35 -9.60 -7.27
C GLU A 107 -6.34 -9.38 -8.79
N GLY A 108 -6.56 -8.17 -9.28
CA GLY A 108 -6.58 -7.88 -10.72
C GLY A 108 -7.97 -7.61 -11.27
N PHE A 109 -8.93 -7.20 -10.43
CA PHE A 109 -10.32 -6.86 -10.75
C PHE A 109 -11.22 -8.04 -11.17
N SER A 110 -10.72 -8.89 -12.07
CA SER A 110 -11.47 -10.03 -12.64
C SER A 110 -11.11 -11.37 -11.98
N PHE A 111 -10.13 -11.41 -11.08
CA PHE A 111 -9.54 -12.61 -10.48
C PHE A 111 -9.98 -12.76 -9.01
N MET A 112 -11.16 -12.22 -8.67
CA MET A 112 -11.68 -12.23 -7.31
C MET A 112 -11.69 -13.63 -6.68
N LYS A 113 -11.96 -14.69 -7.47
CA LYS A 113 -11.98 -16.05 -6.92
C LYS A 113 -10.59 -16.56 -6.56
N ASP A 114 -9.57 -16.12 -7.29
CA ASP A 114 -8.19 -16.53 -7.12
C ASP A 114 -7.60 -15.96 -5.83
N ALA A 115 -8.13 -14.83 -5.33
CA ALA A 115 -7.81 -14.28 -4.02
C ALA A 115 -8.02 -15.25 -2.85
N GLN A 116 -8.86 -16.29 -3.01
CA GLN A 116 -9.11 -17.31 -2.00
C GLN A 116 -8.17 -18.52 -2.09
N ASP A 117 -7.26 -18.53 -3.06
CA ASP A 117 -6.30 -19.61 -3.28
C ASP A 117 -4.87 -19.12 -2.98
N PRO A 118 -4.26 -19.53 -1.85
CA PRO A 118 -2.91 -19.10 -1.50
C PRO A 118 -1.82 -19.72 -2.41
N ALA A 119 -2.17 -20.60 -3.34
CA ALA A 119 -1.23 -21.16 -4.33
C ALA A 119 -0.89 -20.20 -5.47
N ASN A 120 -1.53 -19.04 -5.54
CA ASN A 120 -1.23 -17.95 -6.47
C ASN A 120 -1.00 -16.63 -5.70
N THR A 121 -0.73 -15.56 -6.43
CA THR A 121 -0.39 -14.24 -5.88
C THR A 121 -1.45 -13.15 -6.10
N HIS A 122 -2.59 -13.49 -6.70
CA HIS A 122 -3.73 -12.56 -6.83
C HIS A 122 -4.34 -12.29 -5.45
N GLY A 123 -4.41 -11.03 -5.03
CA GLY A 123 -5.08 -10.68 -3.77
C GLY A 123 -4.31 -11.19 -2.55
N THR A 124 -2.99 -10.98 -2.56
CA THR A 124 -2.08 -11.46 -1.52
C THR A 124 -1.19 -10.32 -1.02
N ILE A 125 -0.62 -10.50 0.18
CA ILE A 125 0.62 -9.84 0.55
C ILE A 125 1.69 -10.92 0.48
N VAL A 126 2.83 -10.63 -0.14
CA VAL A 126 3.99 -11.53 -0.19
C VAL A 126 5.14 -10.97 0.63
N ARG A 127 6.02 -11.85 1.12
CA ARG A 127 7.25 -11.52 1.85
C ARG A 127 8.45 -12.21 1.22
N ILE A 128 9.45 -11.42 0.84
CA ILE A 128 10.68 -11.88 0.17
C ILE A 128 11.93 -11.31 0.85
N ASN A 129 13.08 -11.95 0.67
CA ASN A 129 14.37 -11.35 0.99
C ASN A 129 14.74 -10.28 -0.05
N THR A 130 15.72 -9.43 0.25
CA THR A 130 16.19 -8.37 -0.66
C THR A 130 16.86 -8.89 -1.94
N ASP A 131 17.17 -10.18 -2.01
CA ASP A 131 17.65 -10.86 -3.23
C ASP A 131 16.55 -11.64 -3.96
N GLY A 132 15.30 -11.54 -3.53
CA GLY A 132 14.17 -12.27 -4.10
C GLY A 132 14.03 -13.71 -3.61
N SER A 133 14.97 -14.20 -2.79
CA SER A 133 14.82 -15.53 -2.17
C SER A 133 13.70 -15.54 -1.12
N ILE A 134 13.17 -16.72 -0.83
CA ILE A 134 12.04 -16.90 0.08
C ILE A 134 12.53 -17.04 1.52
N PRO A 135 12.03 -16.23 2.48
CA PRO A 135 12.28 -16.45 3.90
C PRO A 135 11.79 -17.83 4.35
N ALA A 136 12.64 -18.57 5.07
CA ALA A 136 12.34 -19.95 5.47
C ALA A 136 11.21 -20.07 6.51
N ASP A 137 10.85 -18.96 7.15
CA ASP A 137 9.78 -18.81 8.13
C ASP A 137 8.47 -18.26 7.53
N ASN A 138 8.38 -18.13 6.20
CA ASN A 138 7.11 -17.84 5.54
C ASN A 138 6.08 -18.96 5.80
N PRO A 139 4.78 -18.62 5.88
CA PRO A 139 3.72 -19.57 6.25
C PRO A 139 3.55 -20.72 5.24
N PHE A 140 3.97 -20.51 3.99
CA PHE A 140 3.88 -21.48 2.91
C PHE A 140 5.24 -21.83 2.30
N ALA A 141 6.33 -21.65 3.05
CA ALA A 141 7.70 -21.75 2.53
C ALA A 141 8.04 -23.10 1.86
N ASP A 142 7.35 -24.19 2.21
CA ASP A 142 7.53 -25.51 1.60
C ASP A 142 6.82 -25.69 0.25
N GLY A 143 5.91 -24.78 -0.12
CA GLY A 143 5.15 -24.82 -1.37
C GLY A 143 3.99 -25.81 -1.39
N GLU A 144 3.69 -26.52 -0.29
CA GLU A 144 2.67 -27.57 -0.27
C GLU A 144 1.25 -27.01 -0.05
N ALA A 145 1.13 -26.00 0.81
CA ALA A 145 -0.16 -25.40 1.18
C ALA A 145 -0.43 -24.02 0.53
N GLY A 146 0.54 -23.47 -0.20
CA GLY A 146 0.45 -22.17 -0.86
C GLY A 146 1.75 -21.82 -1.59
N ALA A 147 1.77 -20.72 -2.32
CA ALA A 147 2.95 -20.21 -2.98
C ALA A 147 3.97 -19.73 -1.92
N PRO A 148 5.27 -20.09 -2.03
CA PRO A 148 6.24 -19.84 -0.96
C PRO A 148 6.40 -18.38 -0.52
N ALA A 149 6.18 -17.42 -1.44
CA ALA A 149 6.28 -16.00 -1.14
C ALA A 149 5.06 -15.45 -0.37
N VAL A 150 3.90 -16.12 -0.42
CA VAL A 150 2.65 -15.61 0.14
C VAL A 150 2.75 -15.52 1.66
N TRP A 151 2.47 -14.33 2.19
CA TRP A 151 2.36 -14.03 3.61
C TRP A 151 0.91 -14.10 4.06
N SER A 152 -0.01 -13.48 3.34
CA SER A 152 -1.45 -13.55 3.59
C SER A 152 -2.24 -13.45 2.28
N TYR A 153 -3.50 -13.87 2.31
CA TYR A 153 -4.36 -13.97 1.12
C TYR A 153 -5.79 -13.57 1.44
N GLY A 154 -6.67 -13.56 0.43
CA GLY A 154 -8.06 -13.13 0.60
C GLY A 154 -8.21 -11.61 0.61
N HIS A 155 -7.33 -10.90 -0.10
CA HIS A 155 -7.37 -9.45 -0.25
C HIS A 155 -7.97 -9.06 -1.61
N ARG A 156 -8.56 -7.87 -1.70
CA ARG A 156 -9.05 -7.30 -2.96
C ARG A 156 -8.01 -6.44 -3.63
N ASN A 157 -7.62 -5.33 -3.01
CA ASN A 157 -6.66 -4.39 -3.59
C ASN A 157 -6.00 -3.53 -2.51
N VAL A 158 -5.04 -4.13 -1.82
CA VAL A 158 -4.21 -3.50 -0.79
C VAL A 158 -3.40 -2.35 -1.41
N GLN A 159 -3.59 -1.14 -0.88
CA GLN A 159 -2.91 0.07 -1.34
C GLN A 159 -1.87 0.55 -0.34
N GLY A 160 -2.18 0.60 0.96
CA GLY A 160 -1.26 1.06 1.99
C GLY A 160 -0.62 -0.11 2.72
N LEU A 161 0.67 0.01 3.02
CA LEU A 161 1.38 -0.86 3.96
C LEU A 161 2.15 0.01 4.95
N TYR A 162 2.11 -0.36 6.23
CA TYR A 162 2.96 0.23 7.24
C TYR A 162 3.42 -0.84 8.23
N TYR A 163 4.73 -0.95 8.44
CA TYR A 163 5.29 -1.89 9.41
C TYR A 163 5.72 -1.12 10.67
N ASP A 164 5.02 -1.37 11.77
CA ASP A 164 5.40 -0.85 13.09
C ASP A 164 6.55 -1.68 13.68
N THR A 165 7.74 -1.12 13.62
CA THR A 165 8.97 -1.74 14.12
C THR A 165 9.01 -1.87 15.64
N ALA A 166 8.17 -1.14 16.38
CA ALA A 166 8.11 -1.25 17.83
C ALA A 166 7.33 -2.47 18.31
N THR A 167 6.37 -2.94 17.50
CA THR A 167 5.45 -4.02 17.86
C THR A 167 5.52 -5.23 16.92
N ASP A 168 6.35 -5.17 15.86
CA ASP A 168 6.42 -6.14 14.78
C ASP A 168 5.05 -6.35 14.08
N THR A 169 4.28 -5.27 13.93
CA THR A 169 2.92 -5.30 13.36
C THR A 169 2.90 -4.75 11.94
N LEU A 170 2.38 -5.53 10.98
CA LEU A 170 2.11 -5.06 9.62
C LEU A 170 0.67 -4.59 9.51
N TYR A 171 0.47 -3.27 9.40
CA TYR A 171 -0.82 -2.67 9.06
C TYR A 171 -0.96 -2.55 7.55
N GLU A 172 -2.17 -2.71 7.06
CA GLU A 172 -2.49 -2.53 5.65
C GLU A 172 -3.86 -1.89 5.46
N THR A 173 -4.01 -1.10 4.40
CA THR A 173 -5.30 -0.60 3.94
C THR A 173 -5.61 -1.12 2.54
N GLU A 174 -6.87 -1.45 2.31
CA GLU A 174 -7.31 -1.94 1.01
C GLU A 174 -8.62 -1.34 0.52
N HIS A 175 -8.77 -1.30 -0.81
CA HIS A 175 -10.00 -0.87 -1.45
C HIS A 175 -11.04 -1.99 -1.46
N GLY A 176 -12.21 -1.71 -0.90
CA GLY A 176 -13.44 -2.47 -1.15
C GLY A 176 -14.02 -2.17 -2.54
N PRO A 177 -15.12 -2.85 -2.91
CA PRO A 177 -15.86 -2.57 -4.15
C PRO A 177 -16.63 -1.24 -4.03
N LYS A 178 -17.97 -1.25 -3.97
CA LYS A 178 -18.75 -0.06 -3.64
C LYS A 178 -19.00 -0.04 -2.12
N GLY A 179 -18.12 0.61 -1.38
CA GLY A 179 -18.03 0.47 0.08
C GLY A 179 -17.15 -0.71 0.47
N GLY A 180 -16.84 -0.80 1.76
CA GLY A 180 -16.08 -1.90 2.35
C GLY A 180 -14.58 -1.78 2.15
N ASP A 181 -14.06 -0.55 2.13
CA ASP A 181 -12.61 -0.36 2.31
C ASP A 181 -12.24 -0.73 3.74
N GLU A 182 -11.01 -1.19 3.96
CA GLU A 182 -10.61 -1.80 5.23
C GLU A 182 -9.24 -1.30 5.71
N LEU A 183 -9.05 -1.33 7.03
CA LEU A 183 -7.75 -1.31 7.70
C LEU A 183 -7.61 -2.65 8.42
N ASN A 184 -6.53 -3.37 8.15
CA ASN A 184 -6.25 -4.68 8.70
C ASN A 184 -4.88 -4.72 9.39
N ILE A 185 -4.69 -5.73 10.24
CA ILE A 185 -3.36 -6.20 10.65
C ILE A 185 -3.09 -7.48 9.88
N SER A 186 -2.08 -7.46 9.01
CA SER A 186 -1.66 -8.61 8.20
C SER A 186 -0.83 -9.60 9.01
N THR A 187 -1.29 -10.85 9.10
CA THR A 187 -0.64 -11.93 9.87
C THR A 187 -0.32 -13.15 9.00
N PRO A 188 0.71 -13.93 9.34
CA PRO A 188 1.17 -15.01 8.47
C PRO A 188 0.13 -16.11 8.31
N GLY A 189 -0.15 -16.48 7.06
CA GLY A 189 -1.08 -17.54 6.63
C GLY A 189 -2.55 -17.19 6.74
N ALA A 190 -2.89 -15.96 7.16
CA ALA A 190 -4.26 -15.56 7.38
C ALA A 190 -5.03 -15.26 6.07
N ASN A 191 -6.33 -15.54 6.11
CA ASN A 191 -7.29 -15.25 5.05
C ASN A 191 -8.13 -14.03 5.43
N TYR A 192 -8.07 -12.96 4.63
CA TYR A 192 -8.82 -11.71 4.84
C TYR A 192 -10.20 -11.72 4.17
N GLY A 193 -10.52 -12.83 3.50
CA GLY A 193 -11.89 -13.22 3.23
C GLY A 193 -12.50 -12.70 1.94
N TRP A 194 -11.90 -11.73 1.24
CA TRP A 194 -12.36 -11.33 -0.09
C TRP A 194 -12.34 -12.51 -1.06
N PRO A 195 -13.39 -12.75 -1.88
CA PRO A 195 -14.68 -12.07 -1.94
C PRO A 195 -15.79 -12.82 -1.18
N LYS A 196 -15.44 -13.83 -0.38
CA LYS A 196 -16.42 -14.64 0.37
C LYS A 196 -17.12 -13.82 1.45
N ILE A 197 -16.40 -12.90 2.06
CA ILE A 197 -16.93 -11.85 2.93
C ILE A 197 -16.54 -10.49 2.37
N THR A 198 -17.41 -9.50 2.54
CA THR A 198 -17.09 -8.10 2.29
C THR A 198 -18.18 -7.21 2.87
N TYR A 199 -17.82 -6.00 3.30
CA TYR A 199 -18.79 -4.96 3.67
C TYR A 199 -19.34 -4.17 2.47
N GLY A 200 -18.82 -4.44 1.26
CA GLY A 200 -19.18 -3.74 0.04
C GLY A 200 -20.15 -4.52 -0.87
N VAL A 201 -20.68 -3.81 -1.87
CA VAL A 201 -21.51 -4.40 -2.94
C VAL A 201 -20.89 -4.13 -4.31
N ASN A 202 -21.40 -4.77 -5.37
CA ASN A 202 -20.99 -4.43 -6.72
C ASN A 202 -21.33 -2.96 -7.04
N TYR A 203 -20.60 -2.36 -7.99
CA TYR A 203 -20.83 -0.97 -8.37
C TYR A 203 -22.25 -0.71 -8.92
N ASP A 204 -22.88 -1.72 -9.52
CA ASP A 204 -24.28 -1.69 -9.98
C ASP A 204 -25.32 -1.89 -8.85
N GLY A 205 -24.86 -2.11 -7.61
CA GLY A 205 -25.69 -2.32 -6.43
C GLY A 205 -26.10 -3.77 -6.19
N THR A 206 -25.69 -4.72 -7.04
CA THR A 206 -25.93 -6.15 -6.77
C THR A 206 -25.04 -6.65 -5.63
N ILE A 207 -25.56 -7.62 -4.87
CA ILE A 207 -24.86 -8.20 -3.72
C ILE A 207 -23.77 -9.15 -4.21
N ILE A 208 -22.54 -8.99 -3.69
CA ILE A 208 -21.42 -9.93 -3.94
C ILE A 208 -21.61 -11.18 -3.07
N THR A 209 -21.84 -10.96 -1.77
CA THR A 209 -22.10 -11.97 -0.75
C THR A 209 -22.99 -11.35 0.33
N ASN A 210 -23.78 -12.16 1.04
CA ASN A 210 -24.54 -11.69 2.21
C ASN A 210 -23.73 -11.80 3.51
N GLU A 211 -22.53 -12.37 3.44
CA GLU A 211 -21.68 -12.62 4.60
C GLU A 211 -20.69 -11.47 4.79
N THR A 212 -20.59 -10.94 6.00
CA THR A 212 -19.54 -9.99 6.40
C THR A 212 -18.48 -10.65 7.28
N GLU A 213 -18.75 -11.87 7.75
CA GLU A 213 -17.87 -12.67 8.58
C GLU A 213 -18.04 -14.15 8.20
N ALA A 214 -16.98 -14.95 8.37
CA ALA A 214 -17.03 -16.39 8.17
C ALA A 214 -15.91 -17.07 8.97
N GLU A 215 -16.12 -18.34 9.29
CA GLU A 215 -15.12 -19.14 10.00
C GLU A 215 -13.80 -19.20 9.22
N GLY A 216 -12.69 -18.96 9.93
CA GLY A 216 -11.35 -18.99 9.35
C GLY A 216 -10.96 -17.73 8.56
N MET A 217 -11.75 -16.66 8.62
CA MET A 217 -11.43 -15.37 7.99
C MET A 217 -11.22 -14.28 9.04
N VAL A 218 -10.21 -13.45 8.84
CA VAL A 218 -9.87 -12.33 9.71
C VAL A 218 -10.83 -11.17 9.44
N GLN A 219 -11.15 -10.42 10.49
CA GLN A 219 -11.95 -9.20 10.40
C GLN A 219 -11.04 -7.98 10.45
N PRO A 220 -11.40 -6.87 9.76
CA PRO A 220 -10.63 -5.65 9.81
C PRO A 220 -10.73 -4.96 11.17
N LEU A 221 -9.72 -4.15 11.51
CA LEU A 221 -9.76 -3.25 12.65
C LEU A 221 -10.87 -2.20 12.50
N THR A 222 -11.09 -1.75 11.27
CA THR A 222 -12.19 -0.87 10.89
C THR A 222 -12.42 -0.98 9.39
N TYR A 223 -13.63 -0.60 8.96
CA TYR A 223 -13.98 -0.47 7.54
C TYR A 223 -14.68 0.86 7.25
N TRP A 224 -14.84 1.20 5.95
CA TRP A 224 -15.54 2.38 5.46
C TRP A 224 -16.68 2.03 4.51
N VAL A 225 -17.89 2.45 4.88
CA VAL A 225 -19.08 2.44 4.03
C VAL A 225 -19.79 3.79 4.24
N PRO A 226 -19.79 4.71 3.27
CA PRO A 226 -19.17 4.64 1.94
C PRO A 226 -17.63 4.52 1.95
N SER A 227 -17.07 3.99 0.85
CA SER A 227 -15.62 3.92 0.62
C SER A 227 -14.97 5.31 0.60
N ILE A 228 -13.73 5.39 1.08
CA ILE A 228 -12.81 6.54 1.00
C ILE A 228 -11.75 6.36 -0.10
N ALA A 229 -11.62 5.13 -0.63
CA ALA A 229 -10.54 4.67 -1.49
C ALA A 229 -9.16 4.92 -0.86
N PRO A 230 -8.82 4.18 0.23
CA PRO A 230 -7.61 4.42 1.00
C PRO A 230 -6.36 4.20 0.16
N SER A 231 -5.34 5.03 0.37
CA SER A 231 -4.10 5.00 -0.40
C SER A 231 -2.90 4.70 0.50
N GLY A 232 -1.80 5.47 0.41
CA GLY A 232 -0.64 5.29 1.28
C GLY A 232 -1.02 5.34 2.77
N LEU A 233 -0.27 4.62 3.60
CA LEU A 233 -0.52 4.43 5.03
C LEU A 233 0.75 4.73 5.82
N THR A 234 0.64 5.48 6.91
CA THR A 234 1.76 5.71 7.83
C THR A 234 1.29 5.86 9.26
N MET A 235 2.14 5.56 10.24
CA MET A 235 1.92 5.89 11.64
C MET A 235 2.75 7.12 12.02
N LEU A 236 2.13 8.06 12.73
CA LEU A 236 2.85 9.18 13.30
C LEU A 236 3.59 8.73 14.56
N THR A 237 4.90 8.83 14.55
CA THR A 237 5.78 8.50 15.67
C THR A 237 6.40 9.74 16.33
N SER A 238 6.28 10.90 15.68
CA SER A 238 6.76 12.18 16.20
C SER A 238 5.76 12.84 17.16
N ASP A 239 6.24 13.83 17.91
CA ASP A 239 5.42 14.67 18.80
C ASP A 239 5.06 16.03 18.15
N VAL A 240 5.28 16.19 16.83
CA VAL A 240 5.02 17.44 16.09
C VAL A 240 3.54 17.80 16.08
N TYR A 241 2.66 16.80 16.04
CA TYR A 241 1.21 16.97 16.13
C TYR A 241 0.74 16.56 17.53
N PRO A 242 0.38 17.52 18.41
CA PRO A 242 0.04 17.21 19.79
C PRO A 242 -1.15 16.24 19.89
N GLY A 243 -0.93 15.12 20.57
CA GLY A 243 -1.96 14.11 20.82
C GLY A 243 -2.20 13.11 19.68
N TRP A 244 -1.41 13.15 18.59
CA TRP A 244 -1.58 12.23 17.44
C TRP A 244 -0.53 11.12 17.37
N LYS A 245 0.43 11.09 18.29
CA LYS A 245 1.49 10.09 18.28
C LYS A 245 0.93 8.70 18.56
N GLY A 246 1.22 7.76 17.65
CA GLY A 246 0.67 6.40 17.65
C GLY A 246 -0.50 6.23 16.68
N ASP A 247 -1.06 7.32 16.14
CA ASP A 247 -2.17 7.24 15.19
C ASP A 247 -1.70 6.91 13.78
N LEU A 248 -2.59 6.24 13.04
CA LEU A 248 -2.41 5.94 11.64
C LEU A 248 -3.03 7.03 10.76
N PHE A 249 -2.45 7.23 9.58
CA PHE A 249 -2.89 8.19 8.59
C PHE A 249 -2.94 7.52 7.23
N THR A 250 -4.08 7.65 6.54
CA THR A 250 -4.25 7.17 5.16
C THR A 250 -4.81 8.28 4.29
N GLY A 251 -4.36 8.37 3.04
CA GLY A 251 -5.04 9.19 2.05
C GLY A 251 -6.38 8.57 1.62
N GLY A 252 -7.28 9.40 1.08
CA GLY A 252 -8.53 9.00 0.42
C GLY A 252 -8.59 9.64 -0.97
N MET A 253 -8.67 8.80 -2.02
CA MET A 253 -8.48 9.27 -3.40
C MET A 253 -9.75 9.63 -4.14
N ASN A 254 -10.68 8.69 -4.29
CA ASN A 254 -11.85 8.81 -5.18
C ASN A 254 -13.10 8.17 -4.55
N GLY A 255 -13.10 8.04 -3.22
CA GLY A 255 -14.24 7.49 -2.50
C GLY A 255 -15.43 8.45 -2.54
N PRO A 256 -16.68 7.96 -2.55
CA PRO A 256 -17.85 8.81 -2.38
C PRO A 256 -17.89 9.53 -1.01
N ALA A 257 -17.04 9.13 -0.06
CA ALA A 257 -16.83 9.81 1.20
C ALA A 257 -15.97 11.10 1.11
N GLY A 258 -15.36 11.39 -0.04
CA GLY A 258 -14.63 12.64 -0.28
C GLY A 258 -13.13 12.44 -0.55
N LEU A 259 -12.48 13.55 -0.88
CA LEU A 259 -11.03 13.65 -1.07
C LEU A 259 -10.39 14.02 0.27
N GLU A 260 -9.67 13.09 0.91
CA GLU A 260 -9.29 13.30 2.32
C GLU A 260 -7.89 12.80 2.69
N LEU A 261 -7.41 13.30 3.82
CA LEU A 261 -6.42 12.63 4.66
C LEU A 261 -7.14 12.22 5.93
N THR A 262 -7.16 10.92 6.21
CA THR A 262 -7.89 10.35 7.33
C THR A 262 -6.92 9.99 8.43
N ARG A 263 -7.08 10.65 9.58
CA ARG A 263 -6.49 10.21 10.86
C ARG A 263 -7.33 9.08 11.43
N ILE A 264 -6.66 8.01 11.82
CA ILE A 264 -7.23 6.83 12.48
C ILE A 264 -6.65 6.84 13.89
N ASP A 265 -7.50 7.16 14.87
CA ASP A 265 -7.14 7.30 16.28
C ASP A 265 -6.93 5.91 16.89
N MET A 266 -5.72 5.66 17.38
CA MET A 266 -5.28 4.35 17.85
C MET A 266 -5.03 4.38 19.37
N GLU A 267 -5.71 3.51 20.11
CA GLU A 267 -5.43 3.28 21.52
C GLU A 267 -5.22 1.78 21.78
N ASN A 268 -4.07 1.41 22.35
CA ASN A 268 -3.73 0.03 22.72
C ASN A 268 -3.89 -1.00 21.57
N GLY A 269 -3.63 -0.59 20.33
CA GLY A 269 -3.77 -1.44 19.14
C GLY A 269 -5.19 -1.53 18.59
N GLU A 270 -6.14 -0.78 19.14
CA GLU A 270 -7.53 -0.71 18.67
C GLU A 270 -7.82 0.66 18.04
N VAL A 271 -8.75 0.68 17.08
CA VAL A 271 -9.26 1.92 16.47
C VAL A 271 -10.36 2.49 17.35
N VAL A 272 -10.14 3.67 17.93
CA VAL A 272 -11.13 4.35 18.78
C VAL A 272 -11.85 5.51 18.07
N GLY A 273 -11.33 5.94 16.92
CA GLY A 273 -11.91 7.03 16.16
C GLY A 273 -11.34 7.17 14.75
N LYS A 274 -12.06 7.88 13.89
CA LYS A 274 -11.62 8.27 12.55
C LYS A 274 -11.99 9.71 12.31
N GLN A 275 -11.08 10.50 11.76
CA GLN A 275 -11.27 11.91 11.49
C GLN A 275 -10.71 12.26 10.11
N SER A 276 -11.59 12.80 9.25
CA SER A 276 -11.16 13.48 8.02
C SER A 276 -10.52 14.81 8.38
N LEU A 277 -9.31 15.08 7.88
CA LEU A 277 -8.55 16.28 8.22
C LEU A 277 -8.71 17.42 7.19
N PHE A 278 -9.28 17.14 6.01
CA PHE A 278 -9.42 18.12 4.93
C PHE A 278 -10.87 18.17 4.43
N ASP A 279 -11.34 19.39 4.11
CA ASP A 279 -12.65 19.61 3.50
C ASP A 279 -12.58 19.47 1.95
N GLU A 280 -12.27 18.26 1.46
CA GLU A 280 -12.43 17.84 0.05
C GLU A 280 -11.58 18.55 -1.03
N GLU A 281 -10.37 19.00 -0.73
CA GLU A 281 -9.57 19.76 -1.71
C GLU A 281 -8.64 18.90 -2.60
N TYR A 282 -8.12 17.78 -2.09
CA TYR A 282 -7.08 17.00 -2.79
C TYR A 282 -7.25 15.49 -2.66
N ALA A 283 -7.22 14.79 -3.80
CA ALA A 283 -7.12 13.34 -3.84
C ALA A 283 -5.72 12.91 -3.37
N ILE A 284 -5.61 12.38 -2.16
CA ILE A 284 -4.31 12.02 -1.58
C ILE A 284 -3.92 10.61 -2.03
N ARG A 285 -2.79 10.49 -2.73
CA ARG A 285 -2.22 9.23 -3.21
C ARG A 285 -1.30 8.58 -2.19
N ASP A 286 -0.54 9.38 -1.45
CA ASP A 286 0.41 8.86 -0.48
C ASP A 286 0.55 9.79 0.70
N VAL A 287 0.90 9.22 1.86
CA VAL A 287 1.20 9.95 3.09
C VAL A 287 2.34 9.26 3.84
N VAL A 288 3.35 10.03 4.22
CA VAL A 288 4.52 9.55 4.96
C VAL A 288 4.91 10.54 6.06
N GLN A 289 5.52 10.05 7.14
CA GLN A 289 6.23 10.93 8.08
C GLN A 289 7.65 11.22 7.57
N GLY A 290 7.98 12.50 7.41
CA GLY A 290 9.33 12.95 7.07
C GLY A 290 10.30 12.91 8.26
N PRO A 291 11.61 13.09 8.01
CA PRO A 291 12.64 13.08 9.07
C PRO A 291 12.54 14.27 10.03
N ASP A 292 11.83 15.33 9.67
CA ASP A 292 11.51 16.47 10.53
C ASP A 292 10.26 16.23 11.40
N GLY A 293 9.69 15.02 11.35
CA GLY A 293 8.52 14.60 12.11
C GLY A 293 7.18 15.05 11.54
N HIS A 294 7.14 15.82 10.46
CA HIS A 294 5.87 16.23 9.83
C HIS A 294 5.34 15.15 8.88
N LEU A 295 4.04 15.12 8.68
CA LEU A 295 3.40 14.37 7.60
C LEU A 295 3.58 15.11 6.28
N TYR A 296 3.90 14.35 5.23
CA TYR A 296 3.97 14.77 3.85
C TYR A 296 2.97 13.97 3.03
N VAL A 297 2.25 14.64 2.13
CA VAL A 297 1.27 14.02 1.25
C VAL A 297 1.59 14.29 -0.21
N ALA A 298 1.37 13.29 -1.06
CA ALA A 298 1.41 13.43 -2.51
C ALA A 298 -0.01 13.33 -3.08
N THR A 299 -0.35 14.15 -4.07
CA THR A 299 -1.68 14.10 -4.71
C THR A 299 -1.70 13.13 -5.88
N LYS A 300 -2.86 12.52 -6.13
CA LYS A 300 -3.08 11.55 -7.20
C LYS A 300 -2.80 12.11 -8.59
N ASP A 301 -3.14 13.37 -8.81
CA ASP A 301 -3.04 14.02 -10.13
C ASP A 301 -1.75 14.84 -10.29
N PHE A 302 -0.75 14.57 -9.44
CA PHE A 302 0.58 15.17 -9.47
C PHE A 302 0.59 16.70 -9.30
N ASP A 303 -0.39 17.27 -8.60
CA ASP A 303 -0.45 18.69 -8.28
C ASP A 303 0.73 19.12 -7.39
N GLY A 304 1.22 18.19 -6.55
CA GLY A 304 2.45 18.39 -5.80
C GLY A 304 2.61 17.48 -4.60
N ILE A 305 3.70 17.75 -3.87
CA ILE A 305 3.96 17.21 -2.54
C ILE A 305 3.77 18.35 -1.53
N PHE A 306 3.01 18.07 -0.48
CA PHE A 306 2.63 19.04 0.53
C PHE A 306 3.02 18.55 1.91
N ARG A 307 3.49 19.45 2.76
CA ARG A 307 3.62 19.21 4.19
C ARG A 307 2.30 19.53 4.87
N VAL A 308 1.88 18.69 5.80
CA VAL A 308 0.70 18.91 6.62
C VAL A 308 1.11 19.75 7.82
N ASP A 309 0.48 20.90 8.01
CA ASP A 309 0.71 21.75 9.18
C ASP A 309 -0.61 21.93 9.93
N ILE A 310 -0.53 21.98 11.26
CA ILE A 310 -1.66 22.42 12.09
C ILE A 310 -1.87 23.91 11.80
N ALA A 311 -3.11 24.30 11.48
CA ALA A 311 -3.46 25.71 11.37
C ALA A 311 -3.24 26.38 12.74
N GLU A 312 -2.50 27.49 12.77
CA GLU A 312 -2.51 28.35 13.96
C GLU A 312 -3.97 28.80 14.19
N ALA A 313 -4.48 28.64 15.41
CA ALA A 313 -5.80 29.17 15.74
C ALA A 313 -5.79 30.66 15.39
N GLU A 314 -6.70 31.10 14.52
CA GLU A 314 -6.87 32.53 14.26
C GLU A 314 -7.13 33.19 15.61
N ALA A 315 -6.24 34.10 16.01
CA ALA A 315 -6.44 34.88 17.21
C ALA A 315 -7.66 35.77 16.97
N GLU A 316 -8.78 35.46 17.63
CA GLU A 316 -9.98 36.31 17.67
C GLU A 316 -9.70 37.72 18.23
#